data_AF-A0A6G0KQ85-F1
#
_entry.id   AF-A0A6G0KQ85-F1
#
_cell.length_a   1.000
_cell.length_b   1.000
_cell.length_c   1.000
_cell.angle_alpha   90.00
_cell.angle_beta   90.00
_cell.angle_gamma   90.00
#
_symmetry.space_group_name_H-M   'P 1'
#
loop_
_entity.id
_entity.type
_entity.pdbx_description
1 polymer ?
#
loop_
_entity_poly.entity_id
_entity_poly.type
_entity_poly.pdbx_seq_one_letter_code
_entity_poly.pdbx_strand_id
1 'polypeptide(L)'
;MKPRVVCMVGDGINDAPALAQSDIGMAIGAGTQISKAEADMVLVKSALTDVVVALDLARVVFSRIKLNFFFSIVYNVVGIPLAAGMFFPLIHRMMPPACAGLAMAFSSVSVVISSLLLKKYQPPQLLQAKPQKVHFEEDVQVVDLKNLVGLKANNVRYAPLTNLEEQKTRPKALRQ
;
A
#
# COMPACT_ATOMS: atom_id res chain seq x y z
N MET A 1 10.64 10.51 16.55
CA MET A 1 10.12 9.26 15.96
C MET A 1 9.41 9.60 14.66
N LYS A 2 9.63 8.85 13.58
CA LYS A 2 8.92 9.09 12.31
C LYS A 2 7.50 8.53 12.45
N PRO A 3 6.43 9.31 12.18
CA PRO A 3 5.07 8.77 12.25
C PRO A 3 4.94 7.58 11.30
N ARG A 4 4.31 6.51 11.75
CA ARG A 4 4.02 5.34 10.91
C ARG A 4 2.74 5.62 10.14
N VAL A 5 2.74 5.34 8.85
CA VAL A 5 1.53 5.31 8.04
C VAL A 5 0.79 4.02 8.36
N VAL A 6 -0.47 4.13 8.78
CA VAL A 6 -1.31 3.02 9.23
C VAL A 6 -2.42 2.78 8.21
N CYS A 7 -2.52 1.56 7.73
CA CYS A 7 -3.66 1.11 6.94
C CYS A 7 -4.52 0.18 7.80
N MET A 8 -5.79 0.54 7.99
CA MET A 8 -6.77 -0.26 8.73
C MET A 8 -7.62 -1.07 7.74
N VAL A 9 -7.86 -2.34 8.04
CA VAL A 9 -8.74 -3.21 7.26
C VAL A 9 -9.88 -3.69 8.16
N GLY A 10 -11.13 -3.53 7.73
CA GLY A 10 -12.30 -3.91 8.51
C GLY A 10 -13.48 -4.35 7.65
N ASP A 11 -14.51 -4.86 8.31
CA ASP A 11 -15.75 -5.30 7.68
C ASP A 11 -17.01 -4.87 8.47
N GLY A 12 -16.84 -4.52 9.76
CA GLY A 12 -17.93 -4.24 10.67
C GLY A 12 -18.24 -2.77 10.91
N ILE A 13 -19.39 -2.53 11.53
CA ILE A 13 -19.81 -1.21 12.05
C ILE A 13 -18.82 -0.72 13.12
N ASN A 14 -18.28 -1.64 13.91
CA ASN A 14 -17.34 -1.33 15.00
C ASN A 14 -15.97 -0.89 14.49
N ASP A 15 -15.61 -1.25 13.25
CA ASP A 15 -14.33 -0.90 12.64
C ASP A 15 -14.39 0.48 11.96
N ALA A 16 -15.59 1.02 11.74
CA ALA A 16 -15.81 2.27 11.02
C ALA A 16 -15.06 3.47 11.63
N PRO A 17 -15.06 3.70 12.97
CA PRO A 17 -14.25 4.77 13.56
C PRO A 17 -12.73 4.58 13.36
N ALA A 18 -12.26 3.32 13.38
CA ALA A 18 -10.86 3.00 13.17
C ALA A 18 -10.45 3.15 11.69
N LEU A 19 -11.34 2.82 10.76
CA LEU A 19 -11.15 3.05 9.32
C LEU A 19 -11.02 4.55 9.02
N ALA A 20 -11.93 5.36 9.56
CA ALA A 20 -11.93 6.81 9.38
C ALA A 20 -10.72 7.52 10.02
N GLN A 21 -10.15 6.94 11.09
CA GLN A 21 -8.99 7.51 11.77
C GLN A 21 -7.64 7.07 11.16
N SER A 22 -7.63 5.99 10.39
CA SER A 22 -6.41 5.50 9.74
C SER A 22 -5.97 6.39 8.58
N ASP A 23 -4.69 6.31 8.18
CA ASP A 23 -4.23 7.04 6.99
C ASP A 23 -4.85 6.48 5.70
N ILE A 24 -5.16 5.17 5.70
CA ILE A 24 -5.84 4.47 4.61
C ILE A 24 -6.79 3.43 5.19
N GLY A 25 -8.10 3.63 5.04
CA GLY A 25 -9.14 2.67 5.42
C GLY A 25 -9.51 1.73 4.26
N MET A 26 -9.44 0.42 4.47
CA MET A 26 -9.92 -0.59 3.53
C MET A 26 -11.08 -1.42 4.09
N ALA A 27 -12.22 -1.40 3.39
CA ALA A 27 -13.36 -2.25 3.71
C ALA A 27 -13.38 -3.54 2.88
N ILE A 28 -13.72 -4.67 3.50
CA ILE A 28 -13.89 -5.95 2.81
C ILE A 28 -15.31 -6.03 2.23
N GLY A 29 -15.47 -6.65 1.06
CA GLY A 29 -16.72 -6.64 0.27
C GLY A 29 -17.93 -7.28 0.96
N ALA A 30 -17.70 -8.24 1.87
CA ALA A 30 -18.74 -8.79 2.75
C ALA A 30 -19.15 -7.85 3.90
N GLY A 31 -18.42 -6.75 4.10
CA GLY A 31 -18.62 -5.82 5.18
C GLY A 31 -19.91 -5.00 5.08
N THR A 32 -20.28 -4.45 6.23
CA THR A 32 -21.46 -3.61 6.42
C THR A 32 -21.41 -2.32 5.59
N GLN A 33 -22.57 -1.75 5.26
CA GLN A 33 -22.63 -0.51 4.46
C GLN A 33 -21.95 0.67 5.17
N ILE A 34 -21.98 0.69 6.51
CA ILE A 34 -21.33 1.72 7.31
C ILE A 34 -19.81 1.61 7.14
N SER A 35 -19.23 0.41 7.22
CA SER A 35 -17.79 0.21 6.97
C SER A 35 -17.37 0.65 5.56
N LYS A 36 -18.20 0.37 4.54
CA LYS A 36 -17.91 0.76 3.14
C LYS A 36 -18.01 2.27 2.90
N ALA A 37 -18.82 2.99 3.67
CA ALA A 37 -18.95 4.44 3.55
C ALA A 37 -17.75 5.19 4.14
N GLU A 38 -17.14 4.64 5.19
CA GLU A 38 -15.99 5.25 5.88
C GLU A 38 -14.62 4.84 5.29
N ALA A 39 -14.57 3.80 4.46
CA ALA A 39 -13.32 3.32 3.87
C ALA A 39 -12.94 4.06 2.57
N ASP A 40 -11.66 4.40 2.41
CA ASP A 40 -11.10 4.97 1.18
C ASP A 40 -11.13 3.97 0.01
N MET A 41 -11.03 2.67 0.31
CA MET A 41 -11.01 1.61 -0.69
C MET A 41 -11.85 0.42 -0.26
N VAL A 42 -12.68 -0.08 -1.18
CA VAL A 42 -13.53 -1.25 -0.93
C VAL A 42 -13.05 -2.42 -1.78
N LEU A 43 -12.67 -3.53 -1.13
CA LEU A 43 -12.34 -4.78 -1.79
C LEU A 43 -13.63 -5.48 -2.20
N VAL A 44 -13.82 -5.73 -3.50
CA VAL A 44 -15.05 -6.36 -3.99
C VAL A 44 -15.15 -7.83 -3.55
N LYS A 45 -14.02 -8.53 -3.44
CA LYS A 45 -13.96 -9.92 -2.99
C LYS A 45 -13.65 -9.98 -1.50
N SER A 46 -14.12 -11.03 -0.83
CA SER A 46 -13.86 -11.27 0.59
C SER A 46 -12.49 -11.89 0.88
N ALA A 47 -11.49 -11.66 0.03
CA ALA A 47 -10.17 -12.25 0.13
C ALA A 47 -9.14 -11.24 0.65
N LEU A 48 -8.52 -11.53 1.81
CA LEU A 48 -7.48 -10.67 2.40
C LEU A 48 -6.23 -10.55 1.51
N THR A 49 -6.01 -11.49 0.59
CA THR A 49 -4.95 -11.41 -0.43
C THR A 49 -5.05 -10.14 -1.28
N ASP A 50 -6.27 -9.64 -1.48
CA ASP A 50 -6.51 -8.49 -2.34
C ASP A 50 -5.99 -7.18 -1.71
N VAL A 51 -5.86 -7.12 -0.38
CA VAL A 51 -5.17 -6.03 0.33
C VAL A 51 -3.72 -5.92 -0.15
N VAL A 52 -3.02 -7.06 -0.21
CA VAL A 52 -1.61 -7.09 -0.63
C VAL A 52 -1.47 -6.73 -2.10
N VAL A 53 -2.37 -7.24 -2.95
CA VAL A 53 -2.40 -6.91 -4.38
C VAL A 53 -2.68 -5.42 -4.59
N ALA A 54 -3.57 -4.81 -3.80
CA ALA A 54 -3.88 -3.39 -3.86
C ALA A 54 -2.66 -2.53 -3.50
N LEU A 55 -1.97 -2.87 -2.41
CA LEU A 55 -0.76 -2.16 -1.98
C LEU A 55 0.38 -2.30 -3.00
N ASP A 56 0.56 -3.49 -3.58
CA ASP A 56 1.57 -3.70 -4.62
C ASP A 56 1.23 -2.92 -5.90
N LEU A 57 -0.03 -2.97 -6.34
CA LEU A 57 -0.51 -2.19 -7.47
C LEU A 57 -0.28 -0.69 -7.26
N ALA A 58 -0.58 -0.17 -6.06
CA ALA A 58 -0.36 1.23 -5.72
C ALA A 58 1.13 1.62 -5.87
N ARG A 59 2.05 0.76 -5.45
CA ARG A 59 3.50 0.99 -5.63
C ARG A 59 3.89 1.04 -7.10
N VAL A 60 3.39 0.12 -7.90
CA VAL A 60 3.68 0.08 -9.35
C VAL A 60 3.13 1.33 -10.04
N VAL A 61 1.89 1.72 -9.74
CA VAL A 61 1.26 2.96 -10.23
C VAL A 61 2.12 4.16 -9.86
N PHE A 62 2.52 4.28 -8.59
CA PHE A 62 3.30 5.42 -8.12
C PHE A 62 4.68 5.49 -8.77
N SER A 63 5.33 4.35 -9.02
CA SER A 63 6.59 4.32 -9.77
C SER A 63 6.43 4.85 -11.19
N ARG A 64 5.30 4.57 -11.86
CA ARG A 64 5.00 5.10 -13.20
C ARG A 64 4.73 6.60 -13.17
N ILE A 65 3.99 7.07 -12.16
CA ILE A 65 3.75 8.51 -11.95
C ILE A 65 5.07 9.26 -11.77
N LYS A 66 5.99 8.75 -10.94
CA LYS A 66 7.32 9.35 -10.77
C LYS A 66 8.10 9.46 -12.07
N LEU A 67 8.08 8.40 -12.88
CA LEU A 67 8.77 8.38 -14.17
C LEU A 67 8.14 9.40 -15.15
N ASN A 68 6.82 9.45 -15.23
CA ASN A 68 6.11 10.42 -16.08
C ASN A 68 6.38 11.87 -15.63
N PHE A 69 6.39 12.10 -14.31
CA PHE A 69 6.71 13.40 -13.73
C PHE A 69 8.17 13.81 -14.00
N PHE A 70 9.11 12.87 -13.90
CA PHE A 70 10.51 13.10 -14.23
C PHE A 70 10.68 13.57 -15.68
N PHE A 71 10.03 12.88 -16.63
CA PHE A 71 10.05 13.31 -18.03
C PHE A 71 9.47 14.72 -18.20
N SER A 72 8.33 15.03 -17.56
CA SER A 72 7.74 16.38 -17.61
C SER A 72 8.70 17.47 -17.12
N ILE A 73 9.41 17.23 -16.02
CA ILE A 73 10.44 18.16 -15.52
C ILE A 73 11.55 18.32 -16.55
N VAL A 74 12.09 17.24 -17.10
CA VAL A 74 13.18 17.31 -18.09
C VAL A 74 12.76 18.14 -19.31
N TYR A 75 11.54 17.95 -19.83
CA TYR A 75 11.05 18.75 -20.96
C TYR A 75 10.92 20.23 -20.62
N ASN A 76 10.44 20.58 -19.42
CA ASN A 76 10.32 21.98 -19.00
C ASN A 76 11.69 22.62 -18.76
N VAL A 77 12.60 21.90 -18.11
CA VAL A 77 13.98 22.37 -17.83
C VAL A 77 14.77 22.56 -19.11
N VAL A 78 14.56 21.74 -20.14
CA VAL A 78 15.21 21.89 -21.45
C VAL A 78 14.50 22.95 -22.29
N GLY A 79 13.16 22.96 -22.28
CA GLY A 79 12.33 23.85 -23.09
C GLY A 79 12.44 25.32 -22.71
N ILE A 80 12.51 25.66 -21.42
CA ILE A 80 12.59 27.06 -20.96
C ILE A 80 13.89 27.74 -21.43
N PRO A 81 15.11 27.20 -21.23
CA PRO A 81 16.35 27.78 -21.75
C PRO A 81 16.39 27.83 -23.29
N LEU A 82 15.85 26.80 -23.95
CA LEU A 82 15.72 26.78 -25.41
C LEU A 82 14.85 27.93 -25.92
N ALA A 83 13.70 28.17 -25.30
CA ALA A 83 12.80 29.27 -25.62
C ALA A 83 13.37 30.64 -25.22
N ALA A 84 14.12 30.71 -24.11
CA ALA A 84 14.81 31.91 -23.64
C ALA A 84 15.99 32.34 -24.53
N GLY A 85 16.29 31.58 -25.59
CA GLY A 85 17.28 31.98 -26.59
C GLY A 85 18.69 31.44 -26.34
N MET A 86 18.85 30.32 -25.63
CA MET A 86 20.15 29.67 -25.46
C MET A 86 20.88 29.40 -26.80
N PHE A 87 20.14 29.18 -27.89
CA PHE A 87 20.70 28.99 -29.24
C PHE A 87 20.66 30.25 -30.13
N PHE A 88 20.17 31.37 -29.62
CA PHE A 88 20.13 32.66 -30.33
C PHE A 88 21.51 33.10 -30.86
N PRO A 89 22.63 32.99 -30.11
CA PRO A 89 23.94 33.43 -30.61
C PRO A 89 24.52 32.53 -31.71
N LEU A 90 24.11 31.25 -31.84
CA LEU A 90 24.65 30.32 -32.83
C LEU A 90 23.83 30.25 -34.12
N ILE A 91 22.50 30.29 -34.03
CA ILE A 91 21.61 29.92 -35.15
C ILE A 91 20.83 31.13 -35.68
N HIS A 92 20.81 32.27 -34.97
CA HIS A 92 20.05 33.48 -35.33
C HIS A 92 18.57 33.21 -35.69
N ARG A 93 18.05 32.06 -35.27
CA ARG A 93 16.70 31.58 -35.57
C ARG A 93 16.10 31.07 -34.28
N MET A 94 14.97 31.64 -33.89
CA MET A 94 14.18 31.11 -32.79
C MET A 94 13.63 29.75 -33.19
N MET A 95 13.66 28.77 -32.27
CA MET A 95 13.06 27.46 -32.53
C MET A 95 11.57 27.66 -32.86
N PRO A 96 11.06 27.11 -33.99
CA PRO A 96 9.66 27.21 -34.32
C PRO A 96 8.81 26.59 -33.21
N PRO A 97 7.79 27.30 -32.68
CA PRO A 97 6.89 26.76 -31.65
C PRO A 97 6.23 25.43 -32.05
N ALA A 98 6.07 25.21 -33.36
CA ALA A 98 5.55 23.96 -33.92
C ALA A 98 6.41 22.72 -33.57
N CYS A 99 7.74 22.84 -33.58
CA CYS A 99 8.64 21.74 -33.20
C CYS A 99 8.57 21.44 -31.70
N ALA A 100 8.46 22.49 -30.86
CA ALA A 100 8.25 22.34 -29.43
C ALA A 100 6.88 21.68 -29.12
N GLY A 101 5.83 22.09 -29.83
CA GLY A 101 4.50 21.48 -29.73
C GLY A 101 4.47 20.01 -30.16
N LEU A 102 5.21 19.65 -31.22
CA LEU A 102 5.36 18.25 -31.64
C LEU A 102 6.10 17.41 -30.60
N ALA A 103 7.20 17.92 -30.05
CA ALA A 103 7.93 17.24 -28.98
C ALA A 103 7.07 17.06 -27.72
N MET A 104 6.26 18.08 -27.38
CA MET A 104 5.31 18.02 -26.27
C MET A 104 4.22 16.96 -26.51
N ALA A 105 3.67 16.89 -27.72
CA ALA A 105 2.67 15.88 -28.08
C ALA A 105 3.26 14.46 -28.02
N PHE A 106 4.48 14.25 -28.51
CA PHE A 106 5.18 12.96 -28.41
C PHE A 106 5.42 12.52 -26.96
N SER A 107 5.73 13.46 -26.07
CA SER A 107 5.88 13.19 -24.64
C SER A 107 4.59 12.63 -24.02
N SER A 108 3.45 13.27 -24.27
CA SER A 108 2.14 12.79 -23.82
C SER A 108 1.84 11.39 -24.32
N VAL A 109 2.14 11.09 -25.58
CA VAL A 109 1.96 9.74 -26.15
C VAL A 109 2.85 8.72 -25.43
N SER A 110 4.12 9.05 -25.16
CA SER A 110 5.03 8.14 -24.44
C SER A 110 4.57 7.86 -23.00
N VAL A 111 4.05 8.88 -22.32
CA VAL A 111 3.48 8.79 -20.97
C VAL A 111 2.20 7.95 -20.96
N VAL A 112 1.31 8.16 -21.93
CA VAL A 112 0.08 7.36 -22.08
C VAL A 112 0.41 5.90 -22.38
N ILE A 113 1.38 5.61 -23.24
CA ILE A 113 1.84 4.24 -23.50
C ILE A 113 2.42 3.62 -22.23
N SER A 114 3.23 4.36 -21.46
CA SER A 114 3.76 3.91 -20.16
C SER A 114 2.66 3.60 -19.14
N SER A 115 1.59 4.40 -19.12
CA SER A 115 0.41 4.15 -18.29
C SER A 115 -0.43 2.97 -18.79
N LEU A 116 -0.59 2.78 -20.10
CA LEU A 116 -1.28 1.63 -20.68
C LEU A 116 -0.55 0.30 -20.44
N LEU A 117 0.78 0.34 -20.29
CA LEU A 117 1.58 -0.82 -19.89
C LEU A 117 1.23 -1.32 -18.49
N LEU A 118 0.58 -0.51 -17.64
CA LEU A 118 0.01 -0.97 -16.37
C LEU A 118 -1.05 -2.06 -16.57
N LYS A 119 -1.70 -2.13 -17.75
CA LYS A 119 -2.62 -3.23 -18.10
C LYS A 119 -1.92 -4.60 -18.15
N LYS A 120 -0.59 -4.63 -18.27
CA LYS A 120 0.22 -5.86 -18.20
C LYS A 120 0.66 -6.20 -16.76
N TYR A 121 0.22 -5.44 -15.76
CA TYR A 121 0.48 -5.77 -14.37
C TYR A 121 -0.05 -7.18 -14.06
N GLN A 122 0.79 -7.98 -13.41
CA GLN A 122 0.43 -9.30 -12.92
C GLN A 122 0.44 -9.25 -11.40
N PRO A 123 -0.63 -9.74 -10.74
CA PRO A 123 -0.67 -9.76 -9.28
C PRO A 123 0.45 -10.66 -8.74
N PRO A 124 1.04 -10.30 -7.59
CA PRO A 124 2.05 -11.13 -6.94
C PRO A 124 1.48 -12.50 -6.58
N GLN A 125 2.29 -13.56 -6.78
CA GLN A 125 1.91 -14.93 -6.43
C GLN A 125 2.06 -15.16 -4.92
N LEU A 126 1.04 -14.77 -4.15
CA LEU A 126 1.07 -14.82 -2.68
C LEU A 126 1.13 -16.26 -2.11
N LEU A 127 0.70 -17.27 -2.88
CA LEU A 127 0.69 -18.68 -2.49
C LEU A 127 2.03 -19.41 -2.67
N GLN A 128 3.01 -18.79 -3.33
CA GLN A 128 4.37 -19.34 -3.48
C GLN A 128 5.40 -18.64 -2.59
N ALA A 129 4.96 -17.75 -1.70
CA ALA A 129 5.84 -17.14 -0.72
C ALA A 129 6.41 -18.25 0.18
N LYS A 130 7.65 -18.67 -0.10
CA LYS A 130 8.47 -19.50 0.79
C LYS A 130 8.32 -18.89 2.18
N PRO A 131 7.98 -19.67 3.22
CA PRO A 131 7.71 -19.13 4.55
C PRO A 131 8.93 -18.29 4.96
N GLN A 132 8.76 -16.98 4.88
CA GLN A 132 9.77 -16.06 5.33
C GLN A 132 9.73 -16.21 6.83
N LYS A 133 10.80 -16.80 7.39
CA LYS A 133 11.03 -16.74 8.84
C LYS A 133 11.19 -15.25 9.15
N VAL A 134 10.08 -14.59 9.43
CA VAL A 134 10.09 -13.28 10.06
C VAL A 134 10.70 -13.57 11.42
N HIS A 135 12.00 -13.29 11.55
CA HIS A 135 12.59 -13.07 12.84
C HIS A 135 11.88 -11.80 13.32
N PHE A 136 10.78 -11.99 14.06
CA PHE A 136 10.28 -10.95 14.92
C PHE A 136 11.40 -10.74 15.91
N GLU A 137 12.32 -9.82 15.59
CA GLU A 137 13.17 -9.22 16.59
C GLU A 137 12.21 -8.76 17.67
N GLU A 138 12.41 -9.27 18.89
CA GLU A 138 11.53 -9.15 20.06
C GLU A 138 11.44 -7.70 20.57
N ASP A 139 11.27 -6.73 19.67
CA ASP A 139 11.21 -5.30 19.91
C ASP A 139 9.77 -4.85 20.15
N VAL A 140 9.09 -5.52 21.08
CA VAL A 140 7.97 -4.93 21.80
C VAL A 140 8.07 -5.38 23.27
N GLN A 141 9.02 -4.82 24.03
CA GLN A 141 8.95 -4.66 25.49
C GLN A 141 8.24 -5.78 26.30
N VAL A 142 8.50 -7.07 26.02
CA VAL A 142 8.09 -8.20 26.89
C VAL A 142 9.30 -8.89 27.52
N VAL A 143 10.50 -8.33 27.36
CA VAL A 143 11.78 -8.91 27.80
C VAL A 143 11.92 -9.02 29.33
N ASP A 144 11.03 -8.44 30.14
CA ASP A 144 11.22 -8.45 31.59
C ASP A 144 10.29 -9.36 32.40
N LEU A 145 9.24 -9.94 31.82
CA LEU A 145 8.33 -10.80 32.61
C LEU A 145 8.81 -12.26 32.71
N LYS A 146 9.58 -12.74 31.73
CA LYS A 146 10.09 -14.13 31.73
C LYS A 146 11.25 -14.32 32.71
N ASN A 147 12.08 -13.29 32.89
CA ASN A 147 13.22 -13.32 33.81
C ASN A 147 12.80 -13.04 35.27
N LEU A 148 11.70 -12.30 35.48
CA LEU A 148 11.16 -12.04 36.81
C LEU A 148 10.38 -13.24 37.41
N VAL A 149 9.79 -14.09 36.57
CA VAL A 149 8.87 -15.16 37.02
C VAL A 149 9.52 -16.55 37.06
N GLY A 150 10.77 -16.73 36.63
CA GLY A 150 11.54 -17.95 36.93
C GLY A 150 10.88 -19.28 36.53
N LEU A 151 9.97 -19.29 35.55
CA LEU A 151 9.30 -20.52 35.10
C LEU A 151 9.92 -21.02 33.80
N LYS A 152 10.76 -22.04 33.97
CA LYS A 152 11.30 -22.92 32.92
C LYS A 152 10.15 -23.59 32.17
N ALA A 153 9.64 -22.95 31.11
CA ALA A 153 8.59 -23.52 30.27
C ALA A 153 9.18 -24.56 29.30
N ASN A 154 9.28 -25.79 29.78
CA ASN A 154 9.51 -26.98 28.96
C ASN A 154 8.33 -27.15 27.97
N ASN A 155 8.62 -27.08 26.67
CA ASN A 155 7.99 -27.85 25.58
C ASN A 155 6.49 -28.17 25.71
N VAL A 156 5.63 -27.15 25.88
CA VAL A 156 4.17 -27.36 25.89
C VAL A 156 3.65 -27.34 24.45
N ARG A 157 3.29 -28.51 23.94
CA ARG A 157 2.46 -28.64 22.73
C ARG A 157 1.04 -28.20 23.07
N TYR A 158 0.53 -27.17 22.39
CA TYR A 158 -0.87 -26.80 22.46
C TYR A 158 -1.71 -27.85 21.74
N ALA A 159 -2.49 -28.62 22.49
CA ALA A 159 -3.59 -29.39 21.94
C ALA A 159 -4.82 -28.47 21.82
N PRO A 160 -5.59 -28.52 20.72
CA PRO A 160 -6.82 -27.75 20.60
C PRO A 160 -7.81 -28.20 21.69
N LEU A 161 -8.32 -27.24 22.46
CA LEU A 161 -9.32 -27.49 23.50
C LEU A 161 -10.61 -28.00 22.84
N THR A 162 -11.15 -29.09 23.37
CA THR A 162 -12.48 -29.56 22.95
C THR A 162 -13.55 -28.66 23.56
N ASN A 163 -14.68 -28.51 22.86
CA ASN A 163 -15.78 -27.57 23.20
C ASN A 163 -16.29 -27.66 24.65
N LEU A 164 -16.05 -28.78 25.34
CA LEU A 164 -16.43 -29.00 26.73
C LEU A 164 -15.49 -28.30 27.73
N GLU A 165 -14.20 -28.12 27.40
CA GLU A 165 -13.25 -27.44 28.29
C GLU A 165 -13.32 -25.92 28.16
N GLU A 166 -13.71 -25.40 27.00
CA GLU A 166 -13.86 -23.96 26.74
C GLU A 166 -15.00 -23.33 27.57
N GLN A 167 -16.06 -24.08 27.88
CA GLN A 167 -17.13 -23.60 28.77
C GLN A 167 -16.71 -23.50 30.23
N LYS A 168 -15.68 -24.26 30.65
CA LYS A 168 -15.21 -24.29 32.04
C LYS A 168 -14.26 -23.13 32.34
N THR A 169 -13.50 -22.68 31.35
CA THR A 169 -12.56 -21.55 31.44
C THR A 169 -13.18 -20.19 31.13
N ARG A 170 -14.42 -20.11 30.62
CA ARG A 170 -15.13 -18.83 30.45
C ARG A 170 -15.30 -18.09 31.80
N PRO A 171 -14.87 -16.83 31.90
CA PRO A 171 -15.10 -16.02 33.10
C PRO A 171 -16.60 -15.83 33.34
N LYS A 172 -17.01 -15.84 34.63
CA LYS A 172 -18.42 -15.88 35.07
C LYS A 172 -19.31 -14.74 34.52
N ALA A 173 -18.72 -13.68 33.97
CA ALA A 173 -19.44 -12.55 33.38
C ALA A 173 -20.05 -12.83 31.98
N LEU A 174 -19.65 -13.92 31.30
CA LEU A 174 -20.09 -14.27 29.94
C LEU A 174 -20.94 -15.56 29.90
N ARG A 175 -21.56 -15.91 31.03
CA ARG A 175 -22.59 -16.97 31.11
C ARG A 175 -23.96 -16.31 31.02
N GLN A 176 -24.47 -16.15 29.80
CA GLN A 176 -25.88 -15.94 29.51
C GLN A 176 -26.27 -16.94 28.43
#